data_AF-V9ILL1-F1
#
_entry.id   AF-V9ILL1-F1
#
_cell.length_a   1.000
_cell.length_b   1.000
_cell.length_c   1.000
_cell.angle_alpha   90.00
_cell.angle_beta   90.00
_cell.angle_gamma   90.00
#
_symmetry.space_group_name_H-M   'P 1'
#
loop_
_entity.id
_entity.type
_entity.pdbx_description
1 polymer ?
#
loop_
_entity_poly.entity_id
_entity_poly.type
_entity_poly.pdbx_seq_one_letter_code
_entity_poly.pdbx_strand_id
1 'polypeptide(L)'
;MQDHQDPLVQAEATGCLQQLHLFAPRHVNLSSLVPTLCRTLSSNHLLLRKAAISCLRQLAQREAKEVCEHAMTLANESRDTNIVEGLVITETGLPGVLFSMLDTETDSKLIKDIHDTLTSMLQILAADHLSQWLSLCKDVLT
;
A
#
# COMPACT_ATOMS: atom_id res chain seq x y z
N MET A 1 -7.20 13.57 14.14
CA MET A 1 -7.49 13.85 12.72
C MET A 1 -7.71 12.55 11.94
N GLN A 2 -6.85 11.54 12.07
CA GLN A 2 -7.05 10.23 11.42
C GLN A 2 -8.27 9.45 11.96
N ASP A 3 -8.68 9.65 13.22
CA ASP A 3 -9.88 9.00 13.81
C ASP A 3 -11.21 9.65 13.39
N HIS A 4 -11.18 10.67 12.54
CA HIS A 4 -12.41 11.32 12.08
C HIS A 4 -13.10 10.41 11.05
N GLN A 5 -14.40 10.20 11.18
CA GLN A 5 -15.18 9.36 10.25
C GLN A 5 -15.34 9.94 8.83
N ASP A 6 -14.97 11.21 8.59
CA ASP A 6 -15.15 11.85 7.28
C ASP A 6 -14.04 11.40 6.30
N PRO A 7 -14.39 10.73 5.18
CA PRO A 7 -13.41 10.28 4.18
C PRO A 7 -12.57 11.42 3.59
N LEU A 8 -13.15 12.61 3.41
CA LEU A 8 -12.42 13.74 2.85
C LEU A 8 -11.32 14.19 3.81
N VAL A 9 -11.64 14.30 5.11
CA VAL A 9 -10.69 14.69 6.16
C VAL A 9 -9.56 13.65 6.28
N GLN A 10 -9.89 12.36 6.18
CA GLN A 10 -8.91 11.27 6.20
C GLN A 10 -7.96 11.31 4.98
N ALA A 11 -8.48 11.60 3.78
CA ALA A 11 -7.65 11.77 2.58
C ALA A 11 -6.69 12.97 2.72
N GLU A 12 -7.19 14.10 3.19
CA GLU A 12 -6.36 15.30 3.44
C GLU A 12 -5.30 15.03 4.52
N ALA A 13 -5.66 14.34 5.60
CA ALA A 13 -4.71 13.93 6.63
C ALA A 13 -3.60 13.03 6.05
N THR A 14 -3.95 12.12 5.14
CA THR A 14 -2.97 11.30 4.40
C THR A 14 -2.08 12.18 3.52
N GLY A 15 -2.64 13.18 2.84
CA GLY A 15 -1.88 14.18 2.10
C GLY A 15 -0.91 14.97 2.99
N CYS A 16 -1.33 15.38 4.19
CA CYS A 16 -0.45 16.04 5.16
C CYS A 16 0.70 15.12 5.59
N LEU A 17 0.45 13.82 5.79
CA LEU A 17 1.50 12.86 6.14
C LEU A 17 2.50 12.64 4.98
N GLN A 18 2.03 12.66 3.73
CA GLN A 18 2.92 12.65 2.56
C GLN A 18 3.83 13.89 2.55
N GLN A 19 3.27 15.08 2.77
CA GLN A 19 4.07 16.31 2.83
C GLN A 19 5.05 16.27 4.00
N LEU A 20 4.61 15.79 5.17
CA LEU A 20 5.48 15.65 6.33
C LEU A 20 6.63 14.68 6.06
N HIS A 21 6.38 13.57 5.37
CA HIS A 21 7.44 12.64 4.96
C HIS A 21 8.45 13.28 4.00
N LEU A 22 7.97 14.12 3.07
CA LEU A 22 8.82 14.83 2.12
C LEU A 22 9.78 15.82 2.81
N PHE A 23 9.27 16.58 3.79
CA PHE A 23 10.04 17.65 4.45
C PHE A 23 10.74 17.21 5.73
N ALA A 24 10.22 16.21 6.44
CA ALA A 24 10.69 15.79 7.76
C ALA A 24 10.50 14.28 7.99
N PRO A 25 11.14 13.41 7.19
CA PRO A 25 10.88 11.96 7.19
C PRO A 25 11.07 11.29 8.56
N ARG A 26 12.00 11.80 9.38
CA ARG A 26 12.26 11.28 10.74
C ARG A 26 11.08 11.45 11.71
N HIS A 27 10.07 12.24 11.36
CA HIS A 27 8.86 12.47 12.16
C HIS A 27 7.66 11.63 11.69
N VAL A 28 7.84 10.81 10.66
CA VAL A 28 6.80 9.92 10.16
C VAL A 28 7.12 8.49 10.58
N ASN A 29 6.21 7.86 11.32
CA ASN A 29 6.40 6.49 11.79
C ASN A 29 5.81 5.48 10.80
N LEU A 30 6.67 4.88 9.97
CA LEU A 30 6.27 3.90 8.94
C LEU A 30 5.61 2.64 9.52
N SER A 31 6.04 2.18 10.70
CA SER A 31 5.47 1.00 11.37
C SER A 31 3.99 1.15 11.71
N SER A 32 3.50 2.39 11.88
CA SER A 32 2.08 2.70 12.11
C SER A 32 1.37 3.16 10.83
N LEU A 33 2.06 3.90 9.98
CA LEU A 33 1.49 4.51 8.79
C LEU A 33 1.21 3.46 7.72
N VAL A 34 2.19 2.61 7.40
CA VAL A 34 2.06 1.63 6.31
C VAL A 34 0.90 0.66 6.55
N PRO A 35 0.72 0.04 7.72
CA PRO A 35 -0.46 -0.78 7.99
C PRO A 35 -1.78 -0.02 7.83
N THR A 36 -1.81 1.25 8.24
CA THR A 36 -3.01 2.10 8.10
C THR A 36 -3.34 2.40 6.65
N LEU A 37 -2.33 2.69 5.82
CA LEU A 37 -2.51 2.89 4.38
C LEU A 37 -2.97 1.59 3.71
N CYS A 38 -2.41 0.45 4.08
CA CYS A 38 -2.82 -0.86 3.57
C CYS A 38 -4.30 -1.10 3.86
N ARG A 39 -4.76 -0.96 5.12
CA ARG A 39 -6.19 -1.08 5.46
C ARG A 39 -7.08 -0.11 4.68
N THR A 40 -6.57 1.07 4.33
CA THR A 40 -7.32 2.06 3.55
C THR A 40 -7.54 1.61 2.09
N LEU A 41 -6.75 0.66 1.57
CA LEU A 41 -6.89 0.13 0.21
C LEU A 41 -8.20 -0.65 -0.01
N SER A 42 -8.78 -1.25 1.04
CA SER A 42 -10.08 -1.93 0.97
C SER A 42 -11.28 -0.99 1.17
N SER A 43 -11.06 0.32 1.30
CA SER A 43 -12.14 1.29 1.53
C SER A 43 -13.07 1.42 0.33
N ASN A 44 -14.37 1.49 0.56
CA ASN A 44 -15.35 1.77 -0.49
C ASN A 44 -15.18 3.19 -1.10
N HIS A 45 -14.51 4.11 -0.41
CA HIS A 45 -14.31 5.48 -0.89
C HIS A 45 -13.10 5.57 -1.83
N LEU A 46 -13.35 5.85 -3.11
CA LEU A 46 -12.30 5.99 -4.13
C LEU A 46 -11.21 7.02 -3.75
N LEU A 47 -11.60 8.14 -3.15
CA LEU A 47 -10.67 9.19 -2.73
C LEU A 47 -9.67 8.70 -1.66
N LEU A 48 -10.09 7.79 -0.77
CA LEU A 48 -9.23 7.21 0.25
C LEU A 48 -8.22 6.24 -0.37
N ARG A 49 -8.70 5.37 -1.26
CA ARG A 49 -7.83 4.46 -2.03
C ARG A 49 -6.79 5.23 -2.83
N LYS A 50 -7.18 6.31 -3.51
CA LYS A 50 -6.25 7.22 -4.22
C LYS A 50 -5.22 7.85 -3.30
N ALA A 51 -5.63 8.39 -2.15
CA ALA A 51 -4.72 8.98 -1.18
C ALA A 51 -3.72 7.94 -0.63
N ALA A 52 -4.21 6.72 -0.35
CA ALA A 52 -3.40 5.62 0.15
C ALA A 52 -2.34 5.16 -0.88
N ILE A 53 -2.74 4.91 -2.12
CA ILE A 53 -1.81 4.51 -3.20
C ILE A 53 -0.78 5.61 -3.46
N SER A 54 -1.20 6.88 -3.54
CA SER A 54 -0.27 7.99 -3.71
C SER A 54 0.76 8.04 -2.59
N CYS A 55 0.34 7.77 -1.34
CA CYS A 55 1.24 7.77 -0.19
C CYS A 55 2.21 6.60 -0.25
N LEU A 56 1.70 5.39 -0.48
CA LEU A 56 2.51 4.18 -0.56
C LEU A 56 3.54 4.28 -1.68
N ARG A 57 3.19 4.87 -2.83
CA ARG A 57 4.14 5.13 -3.91
C ARG A 57 5.27 6.06 -3.47
N GLN A 58 4.94 7.17 -2.81
CA GLN A 58 5.96 8.12 -2.32
C GLN A 58 6.92 7.45 -1.33
N LEU A 59 6.39 6.68 -0.38
CA LEU A 59 7.19 5.94 0.59
C LEU A 59 8.08 4.90 -0.13
N ALA A 60 7.49 4.11 -1.03
CA ALA A 60 8.19 3.05 -1.74
C ALA A 60 9.32 3.57 -2.65
N GLN A 61 9.29 4.81 -3.13
CA GLN A 61 10.38 5.38 -3.91
C GLN A 61 11.72 5.46 -3.16
N ARG A 62 11.68 5.56 -1.83
CA ARG A 62 12.90 5.67 -0.99
C ARG A 62 13.07 4.47 -0.06
N GLU A 63 11.96 3.91 0.40
CA GLU A 63 11.91 2.96 1.52
C GLU A 63 11.12 1.71 1.13
N ALA A 64 11.17 1.27 -0.14
CA ALA A 64 10.39 0.13 -0.66
C ALA A 64 10.47 -1.11 0.24
N LYS A 65 11.68 -1.45 0.71
CA LYS A 65 11.90 -2.62 1.57
C LYS A 65 11.15 -2.47 2.89
N GLU A 66 11.31 -1.33 3.56
CA GLU A 66 10.67 -1.07 4.84
C GLU A 66 9.14 -1.00 4.71
N VAL A 67 8.63 -0.43 3.61
CA VAL A 67 7.20 -0.44 3.27
C VAL A 67 6.68 -1.87 3.13
N CYS A 68 7.39 -2.75 2.41
CA CYS A 68 6.98 -4.14 2.26
C CYS A 68 7.04 -4.92 3.60
N GLU A 69 8.06 -4.68 4.42
CA GLU A 69 8.21 -5.30 5.74
C GLU A 69 7.08 -4.88 6.69
N HIS A 70 6.79 -3.57 6.79
CA HIS A 70 5.68 -3.06 7.61
C HIS A 70 4.31 -3.44 7.06
N ALA A 71 4.15 -3.67 5.75
CA ALA A 71 2.91 -4.23 5.23
C ALA A 71 2.74 -5.70 5.64
N MET A 72 3.84 -6.45 5.76
CA MET A 72 3.81 -7.85 6.18
C MET A 72 3.48 -8.02 7.67
N THR A 73 3.74 -7.03 8.52
CA THR A 73 3.32 -7.08 9.93
C THR A 73 1.80 -7.15 10.05
N LEU A 74 1.05 -6.48 9.17
CA LEU A 74 -0.41 -6.57 9.12
C LEU A 74 -0.89 -8.00 8.80
N ALA A 75 -0.19 -8.73 7.91
CA ALA A 75 -0.49 -10.12 7.60
C ALA A 75 -0.40 -11.03 8.84
N ASN A 76 0.59 -10.75 9.70
CA ASN A 76 0.78 -11.48 10.95
C ASN A 76 -0.29 -11.12 11.99
N GLU A 77 -0.67 -9.84 12.12
CA GLU A 77 -1.74 -9.39 13.02
C GLU A 77 -3.12 -9.99 12.63
N SER A 78 -3.42 -10.11 11.34
CA SER A 78 -4.66 -10.72 10.86
C SER A 78 -4.82 -12.20 11.22
N ARG A 79 -3.72 -12.94 11.45
CA ARG A 79 -3.78 -14.35 11.86
C ARG A 79 -4.25 -14.52 13.30
N ASP A 80 -4.08 -13.51 14.13
CA ASP A 80 -4.44 -13.56 15.55
C ASP A 80 -5.85 -13.03 15.84
N THR A 81 -6.40 -12.13 15.01
CA THR A 81 -7.68 -11.47 15.30
C THR A 81 -8.84 -11.82 14.37
N ASN A 82 -8.64 -12.56 13.27
CA ASN A 82 -9.69 -12.91 12.29
C ASN A 82 -10.51 -11.71 11.74
N ILE A 83 -10.07 -10.48 12.00
CA ILE A 83 -10.76 -9.24 11.63
C ILE A 83 -9.70 -8.25 11.14
N VAL A 84 -9.44 -8.30 9.84
CA VAL A 84 -9.02 -7.10 9.11
C VAL A 84 -10.07 -6.90 8.04
N GLU A 85 -10.96 -5.95 8.27
CA GLU A 85 -12.09 -5.66 7.36
C GLU A 85 -11.57 -5.40 5.94
N GLY A 86 -11.89 -6.33 5.04
CA GLY A 86 -11.78 -6.17 3.59
C GLY A 86 -10.40 -6.31 2.95
N LEU A 87 -9.32 -6.53 3.71
CA LEU A 87 -7.97 -6.70 3.13
C LEU A 87 -7.26 -7.96 3.65
N VAL A 88 -6.91 -8.86 2.72
CA VAL A 88 -6.09 -10.05 3.01
C VAL A 88 -4.70 -9.83 2.44
N ILE A 89 -3.69 -9.72 3.32
CA ILE A 89 -2.28 -9.72 2.91
C ILE A 89 -1.75 -11.16 3.03
N THR A 90 -1.40 -11.76 1.89
CA THR A 90 -0.83 -13.11 1.81
C THR A 90 0.70 -13.07 1.87
N GLU A 91 1.37 -14.21 1.67
CA GLU A 91 2.83 -14.32 1.59
C GLU A 91 3.47 -13.41 0.53
N THR A 92 2.69 -12.97 -0.45
CA THR A 92 3.13 -12.03 -1.49
C THR A 92 3.15 -10.56 -1.04
N GLY A 93 2.66 -10.26 0.16
CA GLY A 93 2.74 -8.93 0.77
C GLY A 93 1.95 -7.86 0.04
N LEU A 94 2.42 -6.62 0.17
CA LEU A 94 1.82 -5.45 -0.50
C LEU A 94 1.80 -5.56 -2.03
N PRO A 95 2.85 -6.07 -2.72
CA PRO A 95 2.78 -6.27 -4.17
C PRO A 95 1.59 -7.13 -4.62
N GLY A 96 1.29 -8.23 -3.92
CA GLY A 96 0.14 -9.08 -4.23
C GLY A 96 -1.19 -8.38 -4.04
N VAL A 97 -1.33 -7.58 -2.97
CA VAL A 97 -2.51 -6.71 -2.78
C VAL A 97 -2.69 -5.78 -3.96
N LEU A 98 -1.62 -5.08 -4.37
CA LEU A 98 -1.68 -4.13 -5.48
C LEU A 98 -2.03 -4.82 -6.81
N PHE A 99 -1.52 -6.02 -7.07
CA PHE A 99 -1.94 -6.83 -8.22
C PHE A 99 -3.43 -7.16 -8.17
N SER A 100 -3.95 -7.64 -7.03
CA SER A 100 -5.38 -7.95 -6.89
C SER A 100 -6.31 -6.74 -7.06
N MET A 101 -5.82 -5.53 -6.72
CA MET A 101 -6.57 -4.30 -6.98
C MET A 101 -6.72 -4.02 -8.47
N LEU A 102 -5.77 -4.43 -9.33
CA LEU A 102 -5.88 -4.24 -10.78
C LEU A 102 -7.06 -5.02 -11.39
N ASP A 103 -7.48 -6.11 -10.75
CA ASP A 103 -8.64 -6.91 -11.21
C ASP A 103 -9.99 -6.28 -10.83
N THR A 104 -10.01 -5.43 -9.80
CA THR A 104 -11.25 -4.93 -9.19
C THR A 104 -11.47 -3.43 -9.39
N GLU A 105 -10.40 -2.66 -9.59
CA GLU A 105 -10.48 -1.22 -9.78
C GLU A 105 -10.94 -0.83 -11.18
N THR A 106 -11.81 0.20 -11.26
CA THR A 106 -12.35 0.71 -12.52
C THR A 106 -11.87 2.12 -12.86
N ASP A 107 -11.31 2.87 -11.89
CA ASP A 107 -10.83 4.23 -12.11
C ASP A 107 -9.46 4.20 -12.80
N SER A 108 -9.39 4.72 -14.03
CA SER A 108 -8.19 4.66 -14.87
C SER A 108 -6.97 5.34 -14.26
N LYS A 109 -7.17 6.43 -13.49
CA LYS A 109 -6.07 7.11 -12.82
C LYS A 109 -5.52 6.27 -11.68
N LEU A 110 -6.38 5.68 -10.86
CA LEU A 110 -5.99 4.79 -9.77
C LEU A 110 -5.26 3.55 -10.31
N ILE A 111 -5.79 2.91 -11.36
CA ILE A 111 -5.15 1.77 -12.03
C ILE A 111 -3.73 2.14 -12.49
N LYS A 112 -3.58 3.30 -13.13
CA LYS A 112 -2.26 3.81 -13.53
C LYS A 112 -1.35 4.04 -12.32
N ASP A 113 -1.86 4.68 -11.27
CA ASP A 113 -1.11 4.94 -10.04
C ASP A 113 -0.64 3.62 -9.36
N ILE A 114 -1.46 2.56 -9.42
CA ILE A 114 -1.11 1.21 -8.94
C ILE A 114 0.01 0.61 -9.80
N HIS A 115 -0.11 0.65 -11.13
CA HIS A 115 0.95 0.19 -12.04
C HIS A 115 2.28 0.91 -11.82
N ASP A 116 2.25 2.23 -11.66
CA ASP A 116 3.44 3.04 -11.39
C ASP A 116 4.09 2.65 -10.04
N THR A 117 3.26 2.34 -9.04
CA THR A 117 3.70 1.87 -7.72
C THR A 117 4.37 0.50 -7.80
N LEU A 118 3.72 -0.47 -8.46
CA LEU A 118 4.27 -1.81 -8.70
C LEU A 118 5.59 -1.75 -9.46
N THR A 119 5.66 -0.92 -10.51
CA THR A 119 6.88 -0.73 -11.32
C THR A 119 8.01 -0.16 -10.47
N SER A 120 7.72 0.84 -9.63
CA SER A 120 8.71 1.45 -8.74
C SER A 120 9.24 0.43 -7.71
N MET A 121 8.36 -0.35 -7.10
CA MET A 121 8.74 -1.41 -6.17
C MET A 121 9.58 -2.49 -6.86
N LEU A 122 9.20 -2.92 -8.06
CA LEU A 122 9.95 -3.90 -8.84
C LEU A 122 11.37 -3.38 -9.14
N GLN A 123 11.51 -2.13 -9.60
CA GLN A 123 12.82 -1.55 -9.91
C GLN A 123 13.77 -1.53 -8.69
N ILE A 124 13.22 -1.32 -7.49
CA ILE A 124 14.02 -1.23 -6.26
C ILE A 124 14.29 -2.62 -5.66
N LEU A 125 13.29 -3.51 -5.66
CA LEU A 125 13.34 -4.78 -4.92
C LEU A 125 13.71 -5.99 -5.77
N ALA A 126 13.67 -5.90 -7.11
CA ALA A 126 13.92 -7.05 -7.98
C ALA A 126 15.31 -7.65 -7.80
N ALA A 127 16.33 -6.82 -7.53
CA ALA A 127 17.70 -7.32 -7.33
C ALA A 127 17.80 -8.32 -6.17
N ASP A 128 17.02 -8.10 -5.11
CA ASP A 128 17.05 -8.90 -3.89
C ASP A 128 15.98 -10.02 -3.87
N HIS A 129 14.86 -9.82 -4.58
CA HIS A 129 13.67 -10.67 -4.47
C HIS A 129 13.07 -11.10 -5.83
N LEU A 130 13.90 -11.27 -6.86
CA LEU A 130 13.44 -11.57 -8.24
C LEU A 130 12.49 -12.77 -8.33
N SER A 131 12.77 -13.84 -7.59
CA SER A 131 11.96 -15.08 -7.62
C SER A 131 10.52 -14.83 -7.16
N GLN A 132 10.32 -13.98 -6.16
CA GLN A 132 8.99 -13.62 -5.65
C GLN A 132 8.21 -12.81 -6.70
N TRP A 133 8.86 -11.84 -7.34
CA TRP A 133 8.25 -11.06 -8.43
C TRP A 133 7.90 -11.93 -9.64
N LEU A 134 8.75 -12.89 -10.00
CA LEU A 134 8.45 -13.83 -11.09
C LEU A 134 7.27 -14.75 -10.75
N SER A 135 7.17 -15.22 -9.50
CA SER A 135 6.03 -16.02 -9.05
C SER A 135 4.74 -15.20 -9.14
N LEU A 136 4.75 -13.96 -8.65
CA LEU A 136 3.62 -13.05 -8.74
C LEU A 136 3.16 -12.82 -10.18
N CYS A 137 4.08 -12.49 -11.08
CA CYS A 137 3.75 -12.32 -12.49
C CYS A 137 3.21 -13.59 -13.14
N LYS A 138 3.69 -14.77 -12.72
CA LYS A 138 3.18 -16.06 -13.20
C LYS A 138 1.75 -16.29 -12.73
N ASP A 139 1.46 -16.05 -11.46
CA ASP A 139 0.14 -16.28 -10.87
C ASP A 139 -0.94 -15.38 -11.49
N VAL A 140 -0.58 -14.21 -12.01
CA VAL A 140 -1.48 -13.32 -12.78
C VAL A 140 -1.78 -13.86 -14.19
N LEU A 141 -0.87 -14.64 -14.79
CA LEU A 141 -0.99 -15.13 -16.17
C LEU A 141 -1.70 -16.49 -16.30
N THR A 142 -1.93 -17.19 -15.19
CA THR A 142 -2.47 -18.57 -15.15
C THR A 142 -3.81 -18.64 -14.45
#